data_AF-U3U1P3-F1
#
_entry.id   AF-U3U1P3-F1
#
_cell.length_a   1.000
_cell.length_b   1.000
_cell.length_c   1.000
_cell.angle_alpha   90.00
_cell.angle_beta   90.00
_cell.angle_gamma   90.00
#
_symmetry.space_group_name_H-M   'P 1'
#
loop_
_entity.id
_entity.type
_entity.pdbx_description
1 polymer ?
#
loop_
_entity_poly.entity_id
_entity_poly.type
_entity_poly.pdbx_seq_one_letter_code
_entity_poly.pdbx_strand_id
1 'polypeptide(L)'
;MDLCNYTRLGLSDYMSAKGVKKKNITSVSDIEQLQQRCEQLKPGIVFINEECFIHESNSSDRIRSIIMQHPDTLFFIFMAISNIHLEEYLYVRNNLIIKSK
;
A
#
# COMPACT_ATOMS: atom_id res chain seq x y z
N MET A 1 0.55 1.97 4.43
CA MET A 1 1.48 3.12 4.49
C MET A 1 0.73 4.32 3.97
N ASP A 2 0.30 5.23 4.85
CA ASP A 2 -0.43 6.45 4.49
C ASP A 2 -0.17 7.49 5.58
N LEU A 3 0.10 8.75 5.23
CA LEU A 3 0.29 9.83 6.18
C LEU A 3 -1.04 10.29 6.81
N CYS A 4 -2.17 10.10 6.12
CA CYS A 4 -3.48 10.53 6.56
C CYS A 4 -4.07 9.59 7.62
N ASN A 5 -4.24 10.10 8.85
CA ASN A 5 -4.84 9.35 9.96
C ASN A 5 -6.27 8.88 9.64
N TYR A 6 -7.07 9.72 8.98
CA TYR A 6 -8.45 9.39 8.64
C TYR A 6 -8.54 8.25 7.63
N THR A 7 -7.68 8.23 6.61
CA THR A 7 -7.63 7.12 5.65
C THR A 7 -7.23 5.82 6.34
N ARG A 8 -6.21 5.85 7.22
CA ARG A 8 -5.79 4.67 7.97
C ARG A 8 -6.90 4.12 8.87
N LEU A 9 -7.60 5.00 9.59
CA LEU A 9 -8.74 4.62 10.43
C LEU A 9 -9.88 4.05 9.58
N GLY A 10 -10.29 4.74 8.52
CA GLY A 10 -11.37 4.31 7.64
C GLY A 10 -11.10 2.94 7.00
N LEU A 11 -9.88 2.70 6.52
CA LEU A 11 -9.47 1.39 5.99
C LEU A 11 -9.47 0.31 7.09
N SER A 12 -8.92 0.62 8.26
CA SER A 12 -8.88 -0.32 9.39
C SER A 12 -10.29 -0.71 9.86
N ASP A 13 -11.19 0.26 9.95
CA ASP A 13 -12.58 0.05 10.36
C ASP A 13 -13.37 -0.69 9.28
N TYR A 14 -13.16 -0.37 8.01
CA TYR A 14 -13.74 -1.12 6.90
C TYR A 14 -13.30 -2.59 6.92
N MET A 15 -12.01 -2.85 7.07
CA MET A 15 -11.48 -4.23 7.16
C MET A 15 -12.02 -4.97 8.38
N SER A 16 -12.11 -4.29 9.52
CA SER A 16 -12.70 -4.85 10.73
C SER A 16 -14.18 -5.22 10.52
N ALA A 17 -14.94 -4.34 9.87
CA ALA A 17 -16.34 -4.59 9.52
C ALA A 17 -16.52 -5.75 8.52
N LYS A 18 -15.48 -6.05 7.71
CA LYS A 18 -15.42 -7.23 6.83
C LYS A 18 -14.86 -8.49 7.51
N GLY A 19 -14.63 -8.46 8.83
CA GLY A 19 -14.23 -9.62 9.62
C GLY A 19 -12.72 -9.81 9.78
N VAL A 20 -11.89 -8.87 9.30
CA VAL A 20 -10.44 -8.90 9.54
C VAL A 20 -10.17 -8.55 11.00
N LYS A 21 -9.50 -9.44 11.74
CA LYS A 21 -9.15 -9.19 13.14
C LYS A 21 -8.16 -8.02 13.22
N LYS A 22 -8.38 -7.06 14.12
CA LYS A 22 -7.48 -5.89 14.32
C LYS A 22 -6.00 -6.27 14.46
N LYS A 23 -5.69 -7.38 15.14
CA LYS A 23 -4.30 -7.89 15.27
C LYS A 23 -3.61 -8.26 13.95
N ASN A 24 -4.39 -8.46 12.88
CA ASN A 24 -3.89 -8.74 11.53
C ASN A 24 -3.79 -7.46 10.68
N ILE A 25 -4.16 -6.30 11.22
CA ILE A 25 -4.07 -5.00 10.54
C ILE A 25 -2.86 -4.28 11.13
N THR A 26 -1.84 -4.04 10.32
CA THR A 26 -0.59 -3.37 10.72
C THR A 26 -0.41 -2.09 9.93
N SER A 27 -0.15 -0.99 10.63
CA SER A 27 0.29 0.27 10.00
C SER A 27 1.81 0.33 9.98
N VAL A 28 2.36 0.91 8.91
CA VAL A 28 3.79 1.20 8.74
C VAL A 28 3.94 2.66 8.32
N SER A 29 5.01 3.31 8.78
CA SER A 29 5.28 4.73 8.54
C SER A 29 6.26 5.01 7.41
N ASP A 30 7.10 4.06 7.06
CA ASP A 30 8.23 4.23 6.13
C ASP A 30 8.52 2.94 5.35
N ILE A 31 9.41 3.05 4.36
CA ILE A 31 9.75 1.97 3.43
C ILE A 31 10.50 0.84 4.15
N GLU A 32 11.36 1.18 5.12
CA GLU A 32 12.10 0.22 5.95
C GLU A 32 11.15 -0.67 6.75
N GLN A 33 10.18 -0.07 7.45
CA GLN A 33 9.15 -0.81 8.16
C GLN A 33 8.26 -1.60 7.21
N LEU A 34 7.92 -1.04 6.04
CA LEU A 34 7.16 -1.79 5.04
C LEU A 34 7.91 -3.08 4.66
N GLN A 35 9.20 -2.99 4.34
CA GLN A 35 10.02 -4.15 4.00
C GLN A 35 10.04 -5.15 5.16
N GLN A 36 10.40 -4.69 6.36
CA GLN A 36 10.50 -5.56 7.54
C GLN A 36 9.16 -6.27 7.84
N ARG A 37 8.03 -5.58 7.72
CA ARG A 37 6.72 -6.17 7.97
C ARG A 37 6.30 -7.14 6.87
N CYS A 38 6.65 -6.90 5.62
CA CYS A 38 6.39 -7.86 4.54
C CYS A 38 7.16 -9.17 4.77
N GLU A 39 8.43 -9.07 5.16
CA GLU A 39 9.26 -10.24 5.50
C GLU A 39 8.71 -11.01 6.71
N GLN A 40 8.32 -10.32 7.78
CA GLN A 40 7.86 -10.94 9.03
C GLN A 40 6.45 -11.51 8.94
N LEU A 41 5.52 -10.78 8.33
CA LEU A 41 4.09 -11.07 8.40
C LEU A 41 3.55 -11.73 7.14
N LYS A 42 4.27 -11.63 6.00
CA LYS A 42 3.83 -12.10 4.68
C LYS A 42 2.37 -11.71 4.38
N PRO A 43 2.04 -10.40 4.38
CA PRO A 43 0.67 -9.94 4.28
C PRO A 43 0.04 -10.35 2.94
N GLY A 44 -1.25 -10.67 2.93
CA GLY A 44 -1.97 -10.91 1.67
C GLY A 44 -2.23 -9.62 0.88
N ILE A 45 -2.32 -8.47 1.57
CA ILE A 45 -2.57 -7.16 0.96
C ILE A 45 -1.79 -6.05 1.67
N VAL A 46 -1.27 -5.10 0.88
CA VAL A 46 -0.58 -3.90 1.35
C VAL A 46 -1.16 -2.69 0.65
N PHE A 47 -1.63 -1.71 1.42
CA PHE A 47 -2.06 -0.41 0.91
C PHE A 47 -0.96 0.62 1.07
N ILE A 48 -0.68 1.37 0.01
CA ILE A 48 0.37 2.40 -0.03
C ILE A 48 -0.21 3.67 -0.64
N ASN A 49 -0.09 4.80 0.06
CA ASN A 49 -0.30 6.12 -0.51
C ASN A 49 1.02 6.60 -1.13
N GLU A 50 1.01 7.07 -2.38
CA GLU A 50 2.21 7.54 -3.07
C GLU A 50 2.91 8.69 -2.34
N GLU A 51 2.16 9.57 -1.66
CA GLU A 51 2.71 10.71 -0.91
C GLU A 51 3.72 10.28 0.15
N CYS A 52 3.67 9.02 0.59
CA CYS A 52 4.62 8.47 1.55
C CYS A 52 6.03 8.28 0.99
N PHE A 53 6.22 8.26 -0.33
CA PHE A 53 7.52 7.90 -0.91
C PHE A 53 7.95 8.77 -2.11
N ILE A 54 7.05 9.51 -2.75
CA ILE A 54 7.38 10.29 -3.98
C ILE A 54 8.49 11.35 -3.80
N HIS A 55 8.71 11.83 -2.57
CA HIS A 55 9.70 12.88 -2.29
C HIS A 55 11.07 12.33 -1.86
N GLU A 56 11.19 11.02 -1.67
CA GLU A 56 12.43 10.39 -1.25
C GLU A 56 13.22 9.88 -2.46
N SER A 57 14.52 10.16 -2.51
CA SER A 57 15.40 9.64 -3.57
C SER A 57 15.44 8.12 -3.57
N ASN A 58 15.40 7.50 -4.76
CA ASN A 58 15.45 6.04 -4.95
C ASN A 58 14.26 5.25 -4.37
N SER A 59 13.24 5.93 -3.83
CA SER A 59 12.11 5.27 -3.19
C SER A 59 11.31 4.38 -4.14
N SER A 60 11.15 4.81 -5.40
CA SER A 60 10.50 4.02 -6.46
C SER A 60 11.18 2.67 -6.68
N ASP A 61 12.52 2.63 -6.69
CA ASP A 61 13.28 1.39 -6.87
C ASP A 61 13.18 0.49 -5.64
N ARG A 62 13.19 1.09 -4.44
CA ARG A 62 13.00 0.37 -3.17
C ARG A 62 11.62 -0.27 -3.08
N ILE A 63 10.56 0.50 -3.35
CA ILE A 63 9.18 -0.01 -3.40
C ILE A 63 9.05 -1.09 -4.47
N ARG A 64 9.61 -0.86 -5.67
CA ARG A 64 9.61 -1.86 -6.74
C ARG A 64 10.26 -3.16 -6.29
N SER A 65 11.41 -3.07 -5.61
CA SER A 65 12.15 -4.22 -5.07
C SER A 65 11.28 -5.01 -4.07
N ILE A 66 10.66 -4.33 -3.10
CA ILE A 66 9.75 -4.97 -2.12
C ILE A 66 8.63 -5.71 -2.86
N ILE A 67 7.97 -5.08 -3.84
CA ILE A 67 6.88 -5.72 -4.58
C ILE A 67 7.37 -6.96 -5.35
N MET A 68 8.59 -6.92 -5.90
CA MET A 68 9.18 -8.07 -6.61
C MET A 68 9.57 -9.22 -5.68
N GLN A 69 9.92 -8.93 -4.43
CA GLN A 69 10.28 -9.93 -3.41
C GLN A 69 9.06 -10.63 -2.80
N HIS A 70 7.84 -10.09 -2.99
CA HIS A 70 6.61 -10.61 -2.40
C HIS A 70 5.52 -10.85 -3.46
N PRO A 71 5.68 -11.86 -4.35
CA PRO A 71 4.73 -12.14 -5.43
C PRO A 71 3.33 -12.52 -4.94
N ASP A 72 3.20 -13.09 -3.74
CA ASP A 72 1.93 -13.52 -3.14
C ASP A 72 1.21 -12.39 -2.37
N THR A 73 1.84 -11.21 -2.26
CA THR A 73 1.26 -10.04 -1.61
C THR A 73 0.68 -9.11 -2.67
N LEU A 74 -0.62 -8.80 -2.58
CA LEU A 74 -1.22 -7.78 -3.43
C LEU A 74 -0.88 -6.38 -2.93
N PHE A 75 -0.17 -5.61 -3.75
CA PHE A 75 0.10 -4.20 -3.46
C PHE A 75 -0.94 -3.32 -4.12
N PHE A 76 -1.50 -2.40 -3.35
CA PHE A 76 -2.51 -1.46 -3.79
C PHE A 76 -1.99 -0.04 -3.55
N ILE A 77 -1.64 0.67 -4.62
CA ILE A 77 -1.07 2.03 -4.53
C ILE A 77 -2.12 3.08 -4.89
N PHE A 78 -2.39 3.98 -3.95
CA PHE A 78 -3.20 5.16 -4.14
C PHE A 78 -2.35 6.34 -4.61
N MET A 79 -2.63 6.84 -5.81
CA MET A 79 -1.93 7.97 -6.42
C MET A 79 -2.79 9.24 -6.39
N ALA A 80 -2.20 10.39 -6.08
CA ALA A 80 -2.79 11.70 -6.22
C ALA A 80 -2.56 12.20 -7.66
N ILE A 81 -3.39 11.75 -8.60
CA ILE A 81 -3.25 12.19 -10.00
C ILE A 81 -3.91 13.56 -10.18
N SER A 82 -3.14 14.55 -10.63
CA SER A 82 -3.64 15.93 -10.83
C SER A 82 -4.41 16.15 -12.14
N ASN A 83 -4.50 15.17 -13.06
CA ASN A 83 -5.12 15.42 -14.38
C ASN A 83 -5.59 14.20 -15.21
N ILE A 84 -5.66 13.00 -14.63
CA ILE A 84 -6.25 11.84 -15.32
C ILE A 84 -7.20 11.20 -14.32
N HIS A 85 -8.50 11.43 -14.52
CA HIS A 85 -9.54 10.71 -13.82
C HIS A 85 -9.46 9.24 -14.26
N LEU A 86 -8.57 8.47 -13.64
CA LEU A 86 -8.60 7.02 -13.74
C LEU A 86 -9.82 6.57 -12.93
N GLU A 87 -10.99 6.57 -13.57
CA GLU A 87 -12.22 6.02 -13.01
C GLU A 87 -12.08 4.51 -12.73
N GLU A 88 -11.15 3.84 -13.40
CA GLU A 88 -10.88 2.40 -13.29
C GLU A 88 -9.60 2.07 -12.52
N TYR A 89 -9.40 0.79 -12.21
CA TYR A 89 -8.16 0.27 -11.60
C TYR A 89 -7.11 0.02 -12.68
N LEU A 90 -5.87 0.45 -12.45
CA LEU A 90 -4.74 0.13 -13.33
C LEU A 90 -4.02 -1.12 -12.81
N TYR A 91 -4.18 -2.23 -13.54
CA TYR A 91 -3.48 -3.49 -13.26
C TYR A 91 -2.09 -3.45 -13.91
N VAL A 92 -1.06 -3.14 -13.13
CA VAL A 92 0.31 -3.02 -13.66
C VAL A 92 0.98 -4.40 -13.78
N ARG A 93 0.68 -5.29 -12.83
CA ARG A 93 1.15 -6.69 -12.78
C ARG A 93 0.23 -7.49 -11.85
N ASN A 94 0.38 -8.81 -11.83
CA ASN A 94 -0.48 -9.71 -11.05
C ASN A 94 -0.59 -9.35 -9.57
N ASN A 95 0.45 -8.74 -8.98
CA ASN A 95 0.51 -8.38 -7.57
C ASN A 95 0.58 -6.85 -7.33
N LEU A 96 0.24 -6.02 -8.31
CA LEU A 96 0.21 -4.55 -8.17
C LEU A 96 -0.98 -3.93 -8.90
N ILE A 97 -1.82 -3.26 -8.11
CA ILE A 97 -2.92 -2.42 -8.57
C ILE A 97 -2.63 -0.98 -8.20
N ILE A 98 -2.89 -0.08 -9.13
CA ILE A 98 -2.79 1.36 -8.92
C ILE A 98 -4.17 1.98 -9.10
N LYS A 99 -4.53 2.90 -8.20
CA LYS A 99 -5.81 3.63 -8.25
C LYS A 99 -5.59 5.10 -7.87
N SER A 100 -6.27 6.01 -8.54
CA SER A 100 -6.33 7.40 -8.09
C SER A 100 -7.10 7.49 -6.76
N LYS A 101 -6.66 8.36 -5.85
CA LYS A 101 -7.44 8.71 -4.66
C LYS A 101 -8.77 9.35 -5.02
#